data_AF-A0A7C5KZF1-F1
#
_entry.id   AF-A0A7C5KZF1-F1
#
_cell.length_a   1.000
_cell.length_b   1.000
_cell.length_c   1.000
_cell.angle_alpha   90.00
_cell.angle_beta   90.00
_cell.angle_gamma   90.00
#
_symmetry.space_group_name_H-M   'P 1'
#
loop_
_entity.id
_entity.type
_entity.pdbx_description
1 polymer ?
#
loop_
_entity_poly.entity_id
_entity_poly.type
_entity_poly.pdbx_seq_one_letter_code
_entity_poly.pdbx_strand_id
1 'polypeptide(L)'
;MKKFLPFYLFLSLSVALQAQITIEASDLPVVGDEWETTGDGGVEYLDLGSTGGGQIWDFSDLQLNNVAIESFIDPALLFDNVGDFPDADLAQFQVGSTRASLFDITDDAVYEMGLVVQLFNQPFLTSVPYVPPVEVRAL
;
A
#
# COMPACT_ATOMS: atom_id res chain seq x y z
N MET A 1 -48.17 -23.07 -27.59
CA MET A 1 -47.02 -22.15 -27.79
C MET A 1 -46.73 -21.41 -26.47
N LYS A 2 -46.02 -22.01 -25.49
CA LYS A 2 -45.70 -21.37 -24.19
C LYS A 2 -44.39 -21.87 -23.51
N LYS A 3 -43.44 -22.44 -24.26
CA LYS A 3 -42.23 -23.09 -23.67
C LYS A 3 -40.95 -22.25 -23.68
N PHE A 4 -41.00 -20.96 -24.05
CA PHE A 4 -39.80 -20.10 -24.12
C PHE A 4 -39.45 -19.37 -22.81
N LEU A 5 -40.31 -19.43 -21.80
CA LEU A 5 -40.08 -18.76 -20.50
C LEU A 5 -38.78 -19.17 -19.77
N PRO A 6 -38.36 -20.46 -19.72
CA PRO A 6 -37.14 -20.82 -19.00
C PRO A 6 -35.86 -20.28 -19.67
N PHE A 7 -35.89 -20.00 -20.98
CA PHE A 7 -34.74 -19.48 -21.71
C PHE A 7 -34.42 -18.02 -21.32
N TYR A 8 -35.46 -17.19 -21.14
CA TYR A 8 -35.28 -15.80 -20.71
C TYR A 8 -34.86 -15.68 -19.25
N LEU A 9 -35.30 -16.60 -18.38
CA LEU A 9 -34.88 -16.64 -16.98
C LEU A 9 -33.39 -17.00 -16.82
N PHE A 10 -32.86 -17.86 -17.70
CA PHE A 10 -31.44 -18.21 -17.71
C PHE A 10 -30.55 -17.07 -18.22
N LEU A 11 -31.05 -16.25 -19.16
CA LEU A 11 -30.31 -15.10 -19.70
C LEU A 11 -30.17 -13.94 -18.70
N SER A 12 -31.07 -13.80 -17.73
CA SER A 12 -31.01 -12.75 -16.70
C SER A 12 -30.07 -13.08 -15.53
N LEU A 13 -29.46 -14.27 -15.53
CA LEU A 13 -28.56 -14.77 -14.47
C LEU A 13 -27.08 -14.52 -14.77
N SER A 14 -26.75 -13.64 -15.73
CA SER A 14 -25.38 -13.12 -15.87
C SER A 14 -25.07 -12.19 -14.72
N VAL A 15 -24.87 -12.76 -13.52
CA VAL A 15 -24.30 -12.08 -12.37
C VAL A 15 -22.91 -11.64 -12.81
N ALA A 16 -22.67 -10.34 -12.83
CA ALA A 16 -21.35 -9.81 -13.07
C ALA A 16 -20.44 -10.33 -11.94
N LEU A 17 -19.64 -11.35 -12.25
CA LEU A 17 -18.56 -11.79 -11.37
C LEU A 17 -17.55 -10.64 -11.33
N GLN A 18 -17.69 -9.78 -10.33
CA GLN A 18 -16.65 -8.83 -9.98
C GLN A 18 -15.57 -9.63 -9.26
N ALA A 19 -14.44 -9.83 -9.92
CA ALA A 19 -13.24 -10.24 -9.23
C ALA A 19 -12.77 -9.02 -8.43
N GLN A 20 -13.08 -8.99 -7.14
CA GLN A 20 -12.47 -8.04 -6.23
C GLN A 20 -11.16 -8.65 -5.74
N ILE A 21 -10.07 -7.89 -5.85
CA ILE A 21 -8.83 -8.26 -5.18
C ILE A 21 -9.10 -8.05 -3.69
N THR A 22 -9.11 -9.15 -2.94
CA THR A 22 -9.12 -9.12 -1.48
C THR A 22 -7.67 -8.97 -1.02
N ILE A 23 -7.42 -8.01 -0.13
CA ILE A 23 -6.13 -7.82 0.54
C ILE A 23 -6.31 -8.36 1.95
N GLU A 24 -5.51 -9.36 2.31
CA GLU A 24 -5.49 -9.98 3.63
C GLU A 24 -4.40 -9.34 4.50
N ALA A 25 -4.47 -9.49 5.82
CA ALA A 25 -3.44 -8.99 6.73
C ALA A 25 -2.05 -9.59 6.43
N SER A 26 -1.99 -10.80 5.86
CA SER A 26 -0.75 -11.42 5.41
C SER A 26 -0.12 -10.79 4.16
N ASP A 27 -0.86 -9.94 3.44
CA ASP A 27 -0.33 -9.18 2.31
C ASP A 27 0.34 -7.86 2.75
N LEU A 28 0.21 -7.50 4.03
CA LEU A 28 0.85 -6.33 4.61
C LEU A 28 2.34 -6.59 4.87
N PRO A 29 3.18 -5.53 4.79
CA PRO A 29 4.59 -5.66 5.04
C PRO A 29 4.84 -5.99 6.51
N VAL A 30 5.86 -6.81 6.77
CA VAL A 30 6.35 -7.12 8.12
C VAL A 30 7.74 -6.53 8.34
N VAL A 31 8.17 -6.47 9.61
CA VAL A 31 9.52 -6.03 9.96
C VAL A 31 10.57 -6.85 9.21
N GLY A 32 11.47 -6.15 8.50
CA GLY A 32 12.52 -6.72 7.67
C GLY A 32 12.22 -6.70 6.17
N ASP A 33 10.98 -6.39 5.76
CA ASP A 33 10.63 -6.24 4.36
C ASP A 33 11.17 -4.92 3.78
N GLU A 34 11.35 -4.92 2.45
CA GLU A 34 11.68 -3.72 1.68
C GLU A 34 10.78 -3.65 0.44
N TRP A 35 10.29 -2.45 0.14
CA TRP A 35 9.58 -2.14 -1.09
C TRP A 35 10.42 -1.24 -1.96
N GLU A 36 10.74 -1.73 -3.16
CA GLU A 36 11.37 -0.93 -4.20
C GLU A 36 10.30 -0.37 -5.12
N THR A 37 10.22 0.96 -5.18
CA THR A 37 9.41 1.68 -6.16
C THR A 37 10.33 2.31 -7.19
N THR A 38 10.10 1.99 -8.46
CA THR A 38 10.81 2.59 -9.59
C THR A 38 9.82 3.35 -10.45
N GLY A 39 10.17 4.55 -10.90
CA GLY A 39 9.27 5.39 -11.69
C GLY A 39 9.95 5.95 -12.94
N ASP A 40 9.35 5.72 -14.11
CA ASP A 40 9.81 6.37 -15.33
C ASP A 40 9.16 7.75 -15.52
N GLY A 41 9.96 8.81 -15.42
CA GLY A 41 9.52 10.18 -15.68
C GLY A 41 9.64 10.61 -17.14
N GLY A 42 10.23 9.79 -18.02
CA GLY A 42 10.52 10.13 -19.41
C GLY A 42 9.45 9.67 -20.41
N VAL A 43 8.42 8.96 -19.97
CA VAL A 43 7.39 8.39 -20.84
C VAL A 43 6.30 9.43 -21.12
N GLU A 44 6.26 9.93 -22.34
CA GLU A 44 5.21 10.87 -22.78
C GLU A 44 3.88 10.17 -23.09
N TYR A 45 3.92 8.89 -23.50
CA TYR A 45 2.73 8.09 -23.85
C TYR A 45 2.93 6.62 -23.49
N LEU A 46 2.10 6.13 -22.56
CA LEU A 46 1.95 4.71 -22.25
C LEU A 46 0.55 4.28 -22.68
N ASP A 47 0.45 3.36 -23.64
CA ASP A 47 -0.83 2.77 -24.02
C ASP A 47 -1.22 1.72 -22.99
N LEU A 48 -2.19 2.05 -22.14
CA LEU A 48 -2.75 1.13 -21.15
C LEU A 48 -3.81 0.19 -21.75
N GLY A 49 -4.02 0.24 -23.07
CA GLY A 49 -5.02 -0.57 -23.75
C GLY A 49 -6.44 -0.31 -23.25
N SER A 50 -7.24 -1.37 -23.23
CA SER A 50 -8.62 -1.35 -22.75
C SER A 50 -8.86 -2.42 -21.69
N THR A 51 -9.88 -2.23 -20.86
CA THR A 51 -10.24 -3.24 -19.85
C THR A 51 -10.81 -4.50 -20.51
N GLY A 52 -10.44 -5.68 -19.99
CA GLY A 52 -10.90 -6.97 -20.51
C GLY A 52 -9.85 -8.07 -20.37
N GLY A 53 -10.28 -9.33 -20.54
CA GLY A 53 -9.36 -10.47 -20.48
C GLY A 53 -8.49 -10.57 -21.74
N GLY A 54 -7.22 -10.95 -21.57
CA GLY A 54 -6.30 -11.27 -22.67
C GLY A 54 -5.45 -10.13 -23.22
N GLN A 55 -5.30 -9.03 -22.46
CA GLN A 55 -4.36 -7.96 -22.82
C GLN A 55 -2.91 -8.43 -22.59
N ILE A 56 -2.03 -8.18 -23.56
CA ILE A 56 -0.58 -8.27 -23.37
C ILE A 56 -0.11 -6.84 -23.13
N TRP A 57 0.37 -6.58 -21.92
CA TRP A 57 0.94 -5.30 -21.54
C TRP A 57 2.42 -5.33 -21.91
N ASP A 58 2.82 -4.50 -22.87
CA ASP A 58 4.23 -4.34 -23.23
C ASP A 58 4.81 -3.12 -22.52
N PHE A 59 5.75 -3.38 -21.63
CA PHE A 59 6.45 -2.36 -20.85
C PHE A 59 7.94 -2.28 -21.23
N SER A 60 8.34 -2.81 -22.40
CA SER A 60 9.75 -2.86 -22.82
C SER A 60 10.41 -1.48 -22.93
N ASP A 61 9.60 -0.45 -23.17
CA ASP A 61 10.07 0.92 -23.37
C ASP A 61 10.20 1.70 -22.04
N LEU A 62 9.75 1.13 -20.91
CA LEU A 62 9.93 1.75 -19.60
C LEU A 62 11.39 1.68 -19.16
N GLN A 63 11.92 2.82 -18.75
CA GLN A 63 13.23 2.96 -18.12
C GLN A 63 13.07 3.05 -16.61
N LEU A 64 13.90 2.30 -15.87
CA LEU A 64 13.95 2.40 -14.42
C LEU A 64 14.68 3.68 -14.03
N ASN A 65 13.90 4.75 -13.86
CA ASN A 65 14.35 6.01 -13.29
C ASN A 65 13.83 6.12 -11.83
N ASN A 66 14.39 7.03 -11.04
CA ASN A 66 13.91 7.37 -9.69
C ASN A 66 13.59 6.17 -8.79
N VAL A 67 14.62 5.41 -8.39
CA VAL A 67 14.47 4.31 -7.46
C VAL A 67 14.30 4.85 -6.04
N ALA A 68 13.22 4.47 -5.38
CA ALA A 68 12.97 4.68 -3.96
C ALA A 68 12.83 3.32 -3.28
N ILE A 69 13.58 3.14 -2.19
CA ILE A 69 13.48 1.95 -1.34
C ILE A 69 12.83 2.39 -0.04
N GLU A 70 11.69 1.80 0.27
CA GLU A 70 11.03 1.89 1.56
C GLU A 70 11.40 0.64 2.37
N SER A 71 11.91 0.82 3.58
CA SER A 71 12.22 -0.28 4.49
C SER A 71 11.21 -0.30 5.63
N PHE A 72 10.83 -1.50 6.03
CA PHE A 72 9.93 -1.74 7.16
C PHE A 72 10.72 -2.30 8.32
N ILE A 73 10.80 -1.56 9.42
CA ILE A 73 11.63 -1.93 10.57
C ILE A 73 10.84 -1.87 11.87
N ASP A 74 11.37 -2.53 12.89
CA ASP A 74 10.87 -2.44 14.25
C ASP A 74 10.96 -0.98 14.73
N PRO A 75 9.85 -0.35 15.15
CA PRO A 75 9.85 1.00 15.69
C PRO A 75 10.86 1.20 16.83
N ALA A 76 11.14 0.18 17.64
CA ALA A 76 12.13 0.28 18.73
C ALA A 76 13.57 0.45 18.24
N LEU A 77 13.86 0.11 16.99
CA LEU A 77 15.15 0.36 16.34
C LEU A 77 15.21 1.76 15.70
N LEU A 78 14.06 2.41 15.56
CA LEU A 78 13.97 3.79 15.17
C LEU A 78 14.43 4.69 16.33
N PHE A 79 14.77 5.93 15.99
CA PHE A 79 15.36 6.95 16.86
C PHE A 79 14.85 6.96 18.33
N ASP A 80 15.65 7.52 19.26
CA ASP A 80 15.43 7.49 20.72
C ASP A 80 14.05 7.96 21.30
N ASN A 81 13.07 8.46 20.52
CA ASN A 81 11.73 8.91 20.97
C ASN A 81 10.53 8.16 20.38
N VAL A 82 10.64 6.87 20.06
CA VAL A 82 9.45 6.07 19.69
C VAL A 82 8.45 5.93 20.86
N GLY A 83 8.85 6.30 22.09
CA GLY A 83 7.99 6.25 23.28
C GLY A 83 6.69 7.07 23.22
N ASP A 84 6.54 8.00 22.27
CA ASP A 84 5.27 8.70 22.02
C ASP A 84 4.22 7.80 21.32
N PHE A 85 4.64 6.66 20.77
CA PHE A 85 3.84 5.69 20.02
C PHE A 85 4.02 4.28 20.59
N PRO A 86 3.56 4.02 21.83
CA PRO A 86 3.80 2.75 22.52
C PRO A 86 3.12 1.56 21.86
N ASP A 87 2.10 1.80 21.06
CA ASP A 87 1.33 0.76 20.37
C ASP A 87 1.83 0.52 18.93
N ALA A 88 2.86 1.23 18.46
CA ALA A 88 3.41 1.04 17.12
C ALA A 88 4.17 -0.29 17.03
N ASP A 89 3.85 -1.09 16.01
CA ASP A 89 4.47 -2.39 15.74
C ASP A 89 5.27 -2.42 14.42
N LEU A 90 5.05 -1.42 13.55
CA LEU A 90 5.77 -1.27 12.30
C LEU A 90 6.17 0.18 12.04
N ALA A 91 7.38 0.37 11.53
CA ALA A 91 7.81 1.65 11.00
C ALA A 91 8.21 1.55 9.54
N GLN A 92 7.69 2.46 8.72
CA GLN A 92 8.09 2.63 7.34
C GLN A 92 9.00 3.85 7.22
N PHE A 93 10.15 3.69 6.58
CA PHE A 93 10.99 4.82 6.21
C PHE A 93 11.66 4.59 4.88
N GLN A 94 11.80 5.68 4.13
CA GLN A 94 12.54 5.65 2.87
C GLN A 94 14.04 5.66 3.17
N VAL A 95 14.81 4.76 2.57
CA VAL A 95 16.27 4.68 2.75
C VAL A 95 16.90 6.01 2.35
N GLY A 96 17.68 6.60 3.27
CA GLY A 96 18.29 7.92 3.10
C GLY A 96 17.39 9.11 3.45
N SER A 97 16.16 8.86 3.90
CA SER A 97 15.25 9.87 4.44
C SER A 97 15.45 10.09 5.93
N THR A 98 14.98 11.24 6.43
CA THR A 98 14.99 11.60 7.85
C THR A 98 13.61 11.50 8.49
N ARG A 99 12.65 10.85 7.82
CA ARG A 99 11.27 10.67 8.31
C ARG A 99 10.91 9.20 8.34
N ALA A 100 10.09 8.80 9.30
CA ALA A 100 9.42 7.52 9.33
C ALA A 100 7.94 7.70 9.66
N SER A 101 7.08 6.91 9.03
CA SER A 101 5.69 6.70 9.45
C SER A 101 5.63 5.52 10.39
N LEU A 102 4.83 5.65 11.46
CA LEU A 102 4.60 4.58 12.43
C LEU A 102 3.19 4.05 12.31
N PHE A 103 3.06 2.73 12.40
CA PHE A 103 1.82 2.00 12.23
C PHE A 103 1.58 1.06 13.40
N ASP A 104 0.30 0.81 13.66
CA ASP A 104 -0.23 -0.29 14.49
C ASP A 104 -1.03 -1.21 13.56
N ILE A 105 -0.55 -2.44 13.37
CA ILE A 105 -1.14 -3.45 12.50
C ILE A 105 -1.90 -4.47 13.33
N THR A 106 -3.19 -4.57 13.05
CA THR A 106 -4.09 -5.56 13.64
C THR A 106 -4.56 -6.54 12.57
N ASP A 107 -5.21 -7.63 13.00
CA ASP A 107 -5.80 -8.62 12.07
C ASP A 107 -6.87 -8.00 11.15
N ASP A 108 -7.48 -6.87 11.56
CA ASP A 108 -8.61 -6.24 10.86
C ASP A 108 -8.23 -4.94 10.12
N ALA A 109 -7.18 -4.25 10.55
CA ALA A 109 -6.85 -2.91 10.06
C ALA A 109 -5.39 -2.51 10.31
N VAL A 110 -4.93 -1.56 9.51
CA VAL A 110 -3.69 -0.81 9.70
C VAL A 110 -4.03 0.61 10.15
N TYR A 111 -3.42 1.04 11.24
CA TYR A 111 -3.57 2.39 11.77
C TYR A 111 -2.25 3.16 11.60
N GLU A 112 -2.23 4.19 10.77
CA GLU A 112 -1.12 5.13 10.76
C GLU A 112 -1.23 6.05 11.98
N MET A 113 -0.31 5.86 12.93
CA MET A 113 -0.32 6.55 14.22
C MET A 113 0.28 7.95 14.11
N GLY A 114 1.21 8.15 13.20
CA GLY A 114 1.86 9.43 13.00
C GLY A 114 3.24 9.35 12.34
N LEU A 115 3.95 10.47 12.42
CA LEU A 115 5.27 10.63 11.82
C LEU A 115 6.31 10.95 12.88
N VAL A 116 7.51 10.37 12.71
CA VAL A 116 8.72 10.80 13.40
C VAL A 116 9.67 11.40 12.40
N VAL A 117 10.15 12.63 12.67
CA VAL A 117 11.11 13.33 11.81
C VAL A 117 12.36 13.67 12.59
N GLN A 118 13.50 13.22 12.08
CA GLN A 118 14.82 13.64 12.52
C GLN A 118 15.21 14.94 11.80
N LEU A 119 15.48 15.99 12.58
CA LEU A 119 15.97 17.25 12.04
C LEU A 119 17.48 17.39 12.29
N PHE A 120 18.20 17.83 11.27
CA PHE A 120 19.61 18.25 11.35
C PHE A 120 20.60 17.20 11.88
N ASN A 121 20.30 15.90 11.75
CA ASN A 121 21.14 14.81 12.26
C ASN A 121 21.40 14.94 13.77
N GLN A 122 20.49 15.61 14.49
CA GLN A 122 20.51 15.79 15.94
C GLN A 122 19.51 14.81 16.58
N PRO A 123 19.64 14.52 17.88
CA PRO A 123 18.68 13.67 18.61
C PRO A 123 17.29 14.30 18.78
N PHE A 124 17.08 15.53 18.30
CA PHE A 124 15.78 16.19 18.35
C PHE A 124 14.86 15.63 17.27
N LEU A 125 13.92 14.82 17.74
CA LEU A 125 12.85 14.23 16.96
C LEU A 125 11.60 15.07 17.21
N THR A 126 10.90 15.45 16.15
CA THR A 126 9.51 15.88 16.31
C THR A 126 8.62 14.70 15.95
N SER A 127 7.77 14.31 16.88
CA SER A 127 6.65 13.41 16.64
C SER A 127 5.44 14.26 16.21
N VAL A 128 4.68 13.75 15.26
CA VAL A 128 3.39 14.33 14.86
C VAL A 128 2.36 13.21 14.93
N PRO A 129 1.66 13.05 16.08
CA PRO A 129 0.63 12.04 16.21
C PRO A 129 -0.60 12.42 15.37
N TYR A 130 -1.22 11.42 14.77
CA TYR A 130 -2.51 11.57 14.10
C TYR A 130 -3.62 11.28 15.09
N VAL A 131 -4.50 12.27 15.30
CA VAL A 131 -5.61 12.20 16.24
C VAL A 131 -6.93 12.55 15.52
N PRO A 132 -7.81 11.57 15.24
CA PRO A 132 -7.60 10.12 15.41
C PRO A 132 -6.56 9.57 14.41
N PRO A 133 -6.01 8.36 14.66
CA PRO A 133 -5.19 7.65 13.68
C PRO A 133 -5.89 7.49 12.34
N VAL A 134 -5.13 7.40 11.26
CA VAL A 134 -5.68 7.12 9.92
C VAL A 134 -5.85 5.62 9.78
N GLU A 135 -7.10 5.17 9.61
CA GLU A 135 -7.46 3.75 9.54
C GLU A 135 -7.60 3.29 8.08
N VAL A 136 -6.93 2.19 7.74
CA VAL A 136 -7.13 1.44 6.50
C VAL A 136 -7.56 0.02 6.85
N ARG A 137 -8.78 -0.36 6.46
CA ARG A 137 -9.34 -1.69 6.76
C ARG A 137 -8.97 -2.70 5.68
N ALA A 138 -8.56 -3.89 6.10
CA ALA A 138 -8.63 -5.07 5.24
C ALA A 138 -10.10 -5.46 5.04
N LEU A 139 -10.48 -5.88 3.83
CA LEU A 139 -11.87 -6.23 3.48
C LEU A 139 -12.14 -7.74 3.58
#